data_AF-A0A182MMA9-F1
#
_entry.id   AF-A0A182MMA9-F1
#
_cell.length_a   1.000
_cell.length_b   1.000
_cell.length_c   1.000
_cell.angle_alpha   90.00
_cell.angle_beta   90.00
_cell.angle_gamma   90.00
#
_symmetry.space_group_name_H-M   'P 1'
#
loop_
_entity.id
_entity.type
_entity.pdbx_description
1 polymer ?
#
loop_
_entity_poly.entity_id
_entity_poly.type
_entity_poly.pdbx_seq_one_letter_code
_entity_poly.pdbx_strand_id
1 'polypeptide(L)'
;MIPRVVAGFLVLFFVALQGTHALYSSSDDVVALTTANFERTVVKSDEVWVVEFYAPFCGHCRNLVPEYKKAATALKGVIKVGGINCEEEQGLCGQHGVRGYPTIKIFGANKRSPVDYNGQRTAKDIAEAALAEAKKKIKNVLGGGGSSSSGGSEGGSGSKDDVIELTDANFDKLVLQSEDAWLVEFYAPWCGHCKNLAPHWARAATELKGKVKLGALDATVHQQKMSEYGVQGFPTIKYFPAGTKDRNGAEDYNGGRTSSDIVNWALDKYTEDIPSPEIVQLTTEQVARDTCEKKPLCVVSVLPHILDCNAECRNRYLEILQTMGDKYKKKDWGWLWTEGGAQLDLESTLDIGGFGYPAMAVVNLKKMKYSLLRGSFSKDGINEFLRDLSFGRGHTAPVKGAALPKIHTVEPWDGKDGQLPEEEDIDLSDVDLDEKDEL
;
A
#
# COMPACT_ATOMS: atom_id res chain seq x y z
N MET A 1 54.81 55.75 66.78
CA MET A 1 53.49 55.48 66.19
C MET A 1 53.69 55.12 64.73
N ILE A 2 53.55 53.84 64.40
CA ILE A 2 53.74 53.27 63.05
C ILE A 2 52.39 52.62 62.71
N PRO A 3 51.69 53.00 61.62
CA PRO A 3 50.41 52.38 61.30
C PRO A 3 50.65 51.06 60.55
N ARG A 4 49.95 50.01 61.00
CA ARG A 4 49.87 48.72 60.33
C ARG A 4 49.02 48.85 59.06
N VAL A 5 49.62 48.60 57.90
CA VAL A 5 48.89 48.42 56.64
C VAL A 5 48.41 46.98 56.58
N VAL A 6 47.09 46.78 56.56
CA VAL A 6 46.44 45.49 56.30
C VAL A 6 46.17 45.41 54.80
N ALA A 7 46.92 44.57 54.08
CA ALA A 7 46.65 44.27 52.68
C ALA A 7 45.59 43.15 52.60
N GLY A 8 44.36 43.52 52.24
CA GLY A 8 43.29 42.58 51.94
C GLY A 8 43.45 42.02 50.52
N PHE A 9 43.67 40.71 50.39
CA PHE A 9 43.58 40.00 49.11
C PHE A 9 42.10 39.88 48.71
N LEU A 10 41.71 40.59 47.66
CA LEU A 10 40.38 40.50 47.07
C LEU A 10 40.39 39.34 46.07
N VAL A 11 39.87 38.17 46.48
CA VAL A 11 39.70 37.01 45.61
C VAL A 11 38.51 37.28 44.69
N LEU A 12 38.79 37.64 43.44
CA LEU A 12 37.80 37.70 42.36
C LEU A 12 37.38 36.27 41.99
N PHE A 13 36.20 35.86 42.48
CA PHE A 13 35.50 34.69 41.96
C PHE A 13 35.03 34.97 40.53
N PHE A 14 35.76 34.46 39.54
CA PHE A 14 35.27 34.34 38.18
C PHE A 14 34.15 33.28 38.16
N VAL A 15 32.89 33.74 38.21
CA VAL A 15 31.74 32.90 37.88
C VAL A 15 31.78 32.68 36.36
N ALA A 16 32.29 31.53 35.93
CA ALA A 16 32.11 31.09 34.56
C ALA A 16 30.62 30.83 34.32
N LEU A 17 29.94 31.74 33.61
CA LEU A 17 28.64 31.45 33.03
C LEU A 17 28.81 30.29 32.04
N GLN A 18 28.48 29.07 32.48
CA GLN A 18 28.27 27.96 31.57
C GLN A 18 26.97 28.22 30.82
N GLY A 19 27.09 28.72 29.59
CA GLY A 19 25.94 28.86 28.69
C GLY A 19 25.37 27.48 28.38
N THR A 20 24.12 27.24 28.76
CA THR A 20 23.38 26.06 28.32
C THR A 20 23.10 26.23 26.82
N HIS A 21 23.80 25.47 25.98
CA HIS A 21 23.54 25.48 24.54
C HIS A 21 22.22 24.76 24.26
N ALA A 22 21.18 25.50 23.90
CA ALA A 22 19.96 24.93 23.32
C ALA A 22 20.30 24.20 22.01
N LEU A 23 19.70 23.02 21.79
CA LEU A 23 19.91 22.23 20.57
C LEU A 23 19.33 22.91 19.31
N TYR A 24 18.33 23.77 19.52
CA TYR A 24 17.61 24.49 18.47
C TYR A 24 17.68 26.00 18.71
N SER A 25 17.84 26.76 17.63
CA SER A 25 17.85 28.23 17.66
C SER A 25 16.57 28.80 17.05
N SER A 26 16.35 30.11 17.21
CA SER A 26 15.20 30.80 16.63
C SER A 26 15.19 30.84 15.10
N SER A 27 16.29 30.48 14.43
CA SER A 27 16.36 30.36 12.98
C SER A 27 15.92 28.99 12.46
N ASP A 28 15.79 28.00 13.34
CA ASP A 28 15.30 26.67 12.98
C ASP A 28 13.77 26.66 12.90
N ASP A 29 13.20 25.76 12.10
CA ASP A 29 11.75 25.54 12.02
C ASP A 29 11.19 24.76 13.24
N VAL A 30 11.97 24.64 14.32
CA VAL A 30 11.62 23.95 15.57
C VAL A 30 11.27 24.97 16.65
N VAL A 31 10.02 24.97 17.09
CA VAL A 31 9.53 25.90 18.12
C VAL A 31 10.01 25.45 19.50
N ALA A 32 10.69 26.34 20.22
CA ALA A 32 11.03 26.11 21.62
C ALA A 32 9.77 26.13 22.49
N LEU A 33 9.46 24.98 23.09
CA LEU A 33 8.29 24.79 23.93
C LEU A 33 8.71 24.77 25.40
N THR A 34 7.98 25.52 26.22
CA THR A 34 8.24 25.72 27.65
C THR A 34 6.96 25.53 28.44
N THR A 35 7.06 25.32 29.76
CA THR A 35 5.87 25.23 30.62
C THR A 35 4.96 26.46 30.46
N ALA A 36 5.53 27.63 30.21
CA ALA A 36 4.77 28.88 30.03
C ALA A 36 3.97 28.96 28.72
N ASN A 37 4.41 28.29 27.65
CA ASN A 37 3.79 28.40 26.33
C ASN A 37 3.08 27.12 25.86
N PHE A 38 3.41 25.96 26.43
CA PHE A 38 2.99 24.66 25.91
C PHE A 38 1.47 24.50 25.85
N GLU A 39 0.78 24.89 26.92
CA GLU A 39 -0.69 24.82 27.00
C GLU A 39 -1.36 25.64 25.88
N ARG A 40 -0.90 26.89 25.67
CA ARG A 40 -1.47 27.78 24.66
C ARG A 40 -1.08 27.36 23.24
N THR A 41 0.17 26.93 23.05
CA THR A 41 0.76 26.69 21.72
C THR A 41 0.44 25.31 21.19
N VAL A 42 0.41 24.29 22.04
CA VAL A 42 0.21 22.88 21.65
C VAL A 42 -1.18 22.39 22.06
N VAL A 43 -1.55 22.52 23.34
CA VAL A 43 -2.77 21.89 23.89
C VAL A 43 -4.05 22.59 23.42
N LYS A 44 -4.04 23.91 23.31
CA LYS A 44 -5.17 24.70 22.80
C LYS A 44 -5.14 24.94 21.29
N SER A 45 -4.13 24.42 20.59
CA SER A 45 -3.99 24.57 19.14
C SER A 45 -4.73 23.46 18.39
N ASP A 46 -5.34 23.85 17.27
CA ASP A 46 -5.90 22.92 16.30
C ASP A 46 -4.85 22.30 15.37
N GLU A 47 -3.60 22.72 15.42
CA GLU A 47 -2.56 22.17 14.55
C GLU A 47 -2.05 20.85 15.10
N VAL A 48 -1.63 19.91 14.25
CA VAL A 48 -0.89 18.72 14.72
C VAL A 48 0.53 19.14 15.10
N TRP A 49 1.05 18.59 16.19
CA TRP A 49 2.40 18.90 16.68
C TRP A 49 3.25 17.64 16.79
N VAL A 50 4.49 17.71 16.33
CA VAL A 50 5.56 16.76 16.67
C VAL A 50 6.45 17.43 17.69
N VAL A 51 6.65 16.81 18.85
CA VAL A 51 7.41 17.39 19.95
C VAL A 51 8.50 16.43 20.39
N GLU A 52 9.75 16.89 20.33
CA GLU A 52 10.90 16.19 20.88
C GLU A 52 11.15 16.66 22.31
N PHE A 53 11.24 15.72 23.23
CA PHE A 53 11.68 15.89 24.60
C PHE A 53 13.15 15.48 24.67
N TYR A 54 14.04 16.45 24.88
CA TYR A 54 15.49 16.26 24.76
C TYR A 54 16.25 16.77 26.00
N ALA A 55 17.52 16.40 26.08
CA ALA A 55 18.48 17.01 27.01
C ALA A 55 19.77 17.41 26.25
N PRO A 56 20.32 18.63 26.42
CA PRO A 56 21.49 19.11 25.67
C PRO A 56 22.73 18.22 25.79
N PHE A 57 22.91 17.58 26.95
CA PHE A 57 24.05 16.70 27.21
C PHE A 57 23.92 15.33 26.52
N CYS A 58 22.73 14.94 26.06
CA CYS A 58 22.45 13.63 25.49
C CYS A 58 23.01 13.50 24.06
N GLY A 59 23.91 12.54 23.84
CA GLY A 59 24.49 12.26 22.53
C GLY A 59 23.45 11.85 21.48
N HIS A 60 22.44 11.07 21.87
CA HIS A 60 21.37 10.66 20.94
C HIS A 60 20.48 11.83 20.51
N CYS A 61 20.26 12.83 21.38
CA CYS A 61 19.54 14.06 21.02
C CYS A 61 20.36 14.85 20.00
N ARG A 62 21.66 15.06 20.27
CA ARG A 62 22.57 15.75 19.34
C ARG A 62 22.63 15.09 17.95
N ASN A 63 22.63 13.75 17.89
CA ASN A 63 22.63 13.01 16.63
C ASN A 63 21.31 13.13 15.86
N LEU A 64 20.19 13.37 16.55
CA LEU A 64 18.88 13.55 15.95
C LEU A 64 18.70 14.97 15.37
N VAL A 65 19.36 15.98 15.92
CA VAL A 65 19.21 17.39 15.51
C VAL A 65 19.20 17.60 13.98
N PRO A 66 20.12 17.05 13.17
CA PRO A 66 20.12 17.29 11.73
C PRO A 66 18.85 16.76 11.03
N GLU A 67 18.40 15.56 11.40
CA GLU A 67 17.21 14.93 10.82
C GLU A 67 15.93 15.59 11.35
N TYR A 68 15.91 16.00 12.61
CA TYR A 68 14.76 16.69 13.21
C TYR A 68 14.55 18.09 12.59
N LYS A 69 15.63 18.83 12.33
CA LYS A 69 15.58 20.10 11.59
C LYS A 69 15.05 19.91 10.17
N LYS A 70 15.54 18.89 9.44
CA LYS A 70 15.04 18.56 8.10
C LYS A 70 13.54 18.22 8.13
N ALA A 71 13.09 17.43 9.11
CA ALA A 71 11.67 17.13 9.29
C ALA A 71 10.85 18.40 9.55
N ALA A 72 11.34 19.28 10.43
CA ALA A 72 10.70 20.55 10.74
C ALA A 72 10.52 21.44 9.51
N THR A 73 11.56 21.55 8.68
CA THR A 73 11.50 22.30 7.42
C THR A 73 10.55 21.65 6.41
N ALA A 74 10.58 20.32 6.27
CA ALA A 74 9.69 19.60 5.36
C ALA A 74 8.21 19.69 5.76
N LEU A 75 7.92 19.73 7.06
CA LEU A 75 6.57 19.82 7.61
C LEU A 75 6.05 21.26 7.72
N LYS A 76 6.89 22.26 7.43
CA LYS A 76 6.57 23.67 7.61
C LYS A 76 5.28 24.05 6.88
N GLY A 77 4.33 24.63 7.63
CA GLY A 77 3.02 25.04 7.11
C GLY A 77 1.97 23.94 7.07
N VAL A 78 2.33 22.69 7.34
CA VAL A 78 1.40 21.54 7.37
C VAL A 78 1.26 20.98 8.78
N ILE A 79 2.38 20.80 9.48
CA ILE A 79 2.46 20.29 10.86
C ILE A 79 3.48 21.13 11.62
N LYS A 80 3.20 21.43 12.88
CA LYS A 80 4.13 22.17 13.73
C LYS A 80 5.12 21.23 14.39
N VAL A 81 6.36 21.67 14.49
CA VAL A 81 7.44 20.91 15.12
C VAL A 81 7.99 21.72 16.29
N GLY A 82 8.12 21.08 17.44
CA GLY A 82 8.61 21.71 18.66
C GLY A 82 9.65 20.87 19.38
N GLY A 83 10.39 21.51 20.27
CA GLY A 83 11.37 20.88 21.15
C GLY A 83 11.22 21.38 22.58
N ILE A 84 11.29 20.47 23.54
CA ILE A 84 11.27 20.74 24.98
C ILE A 84 12.61 20.29 25.55
N ASN A 85 13.33 21.24 26.15
CA ASN A 85 14.53 20.95 26.91
C ASN A 85 14.16 20.46 28.31
N CYS A 86 14.28 19.16 28.57
CA CYS A 86 13.90 18.56 29.83
C CYS A 86 14.85 18.84 31.00
N GLU A 87 16.03 19.40 30.74
CA GLU A 87 16.89 19.92 31.82
C GLU A 87 16.28 21.18 32.45
N GLU A 88 15.63 22.01 31.63
CA GLU A 88 15.00 23.26 32.04
C GLU A 88 13.52 23.04 32.42
N GLU A 89 12.84 22.12 31.74
CA GLU A 89 11.39 21.89 31.83
C GLU A 89 11.05 20.52 32.43
N GLN A 90 11.75 20.13 33.51
CA GLN A 90 11.63 18.81 34.15
C GLN A 90 10.18 18.42 34.48
N GLY A 91 9.39 19.38 35.00
CA GLY A 91 7.98 19.15 35.35
C GLY A 91 7.12 18.81 34.13
N LEU A 92 7.29 19.55 33.03
CA LEU A 92 6.56 19.31 31.78
C LEU A 92 6.94 17.95 31.18
N CYS A 93 8.22 17.59 31.19
CA CYS A 93 8.68 16.28 30.70
C CYS A 93 8.16 15.13 31.58
N GLY A 94 8.16 15.30 32.90
CA GLY A 94 7.61 14.34 33.85
C GLY A 94 6.11 14.11 33.65
N GLN A 95 5.33 15.18 33.44
CA GLN A 95 3.88 15.10 33.15
C GLN A 95 3.58 14.30 31.87
N HIS A 96 4.45 14.36 30.88
CA HIS A 96 4.32 13.59 29.65
C HIS A 96 4.99 12.20 29.71
N GLY A 97 5.42 11.76 30.90
CA GLY A 97 5.96 10.43 31.13
C GLY A 97 7.28 10.17 30.40
N VAL A 98 8.10 11.19 30.18
CA VAL A 98 9.40 11.06 29.53
C VAL A 98 10.37 10.34 30.47
N ARG A 99 10.81 9.14 30.07
CA ARG A 99 11.73 8.28 30.86
C ARG A 99 13.14 8.20 30.29
N GLY A 100 13.38 8.78 29.12
CA GLY A 100 14.66 8.76 28.43
C GLY A 100 14.68 9.75 27.26
N TYR A 101 15.89 10.09 26.81
CA TYR A 101 16.09 11.11 25.78
C TYR A 101 16.81 10.55 24.54
N PRO A 102 16.46 11.00 23.32
CA PRO A 102 15.28 11.81 23.00
C PRO A 102 14.01 10.94 23.01
N THR A 103 12.90 11.51 23.46
CA THR A 103 11.55 10.95 23.28
C THR A 103 10.78 11.87 22.34
N ILE A 104 10.18 11.34 21.28
CA ILE A 104 9.35 12.13 20.36
C ILE A 104 7.89 11.74 20.59
N LYS A 105 7.00 12.73 20.72
CA LYS A 105 5.55 12.50 20.80
C LYS A 105 4.81 13.34 19.78
N ILE A 106 3.74 12.77 19.21
CA ILE A 106 2.88 13.43 18.23
C ILE A 106 1.55 13.76 18.90
N PHE A 107 1.27 15.06 19.01
CA PHE A 107 0.02 15.59 19.55
C PHE A 107 -0.97 15.79 18.40
N GLY A 108 -1.80 14.76 18.18
CA GLY A 108 -2.85 14.72 17.14
C GLY A 108 -4.11 15.50 17.51
N ALA A 109 -5.29 15.00 17.12
CA ALA A 109 -6.57 15.67 17.40
C ALA A 109 -6.88 15.77 18.90
N ASN A 110 -6.62 14.71 19.65
CA ASN A 110 -6.74 14.71 21.10
C ASN A 110 -5.39 15.06 21.74
N LYS A 111 -5.21 16.34 22.10
CA LYS A 111 -3.97 16.84 22.71
C LYS A 111 -3.64 16.23 24.07
N ARG A 112 -4.62 15.63 24.74
CA ARG A 112 -4.44 14.98 26.05
C ARG A 112 -3.90 13.56 25.95
N SER A 113 -3.88 12.99 24.74
CA SER A 113 -3.39 11.64 24.48
C SER A 113 -2.40 11.65 23.31
N PRO A 114 -1.21 12.27 23.49
CA PRO A 114 -0.18 12.26 22.47
C PRO A 114 0.31 10.83 22.21
N VAL A 115 0.70 10.54 20.97
CA VAL A 115 1.21 9.23 20.54
C VAL A 115 2.73 9.24 20.62
N ASP A 116 3.33 8.22 21.22
CA ASP A 116 4.78 8.07 21.28
C ASP A 116 5.32 7.60 19.93
N TYR A 117 6.29 8.34 19.40
CA TYR A 117 6.98 7.99 18.17
C TYR A 117 8.20 7.12 18.50
N ASN A 118 8.13 5.86 18.06
CA ASN A 118 9.18 4.85 18.26
C ASN A 118 9.83 4.38 16.95
N GLY A 119 9.54 5.07 15.83
CA GLY A 119 10.09 4.75 14.52
C GLY A 119 11.56 5.18 14.35
N GLN A 120 12.09 4.99 13.15
CA GLN A 120 13.45 5.39 12.81
C GLN A 120 13.63 6.91 12.95
N ARG A 121 14.78 7.35 13.45
CA ARG A 121 15.03 8.78 13.73
C ARG A 121 15.53 9.54 12.49
N THR A 122 14.89 9.30 11.34
CA THR A 122 15.14 10.02 10.08
C THR A 122 14.07 11.08 9.83
N ALA A 123 14.39 12.08 9.02
CA ALA A 123 13.47 13.15 8.69
C ALA A 123 12.20 12.63 7.99
N LYS A 124 12.36 11.63 7.11
CA LYS A 124 11.28 11.02 6.34
C LYS A 124 10.28 10.31 7.25
N ASP A 125 10.77 9.42 8.12
CA ASP A 125 9.91 8.59 8.97
C ASP A 125 9.14 9.43 10.00
N ILE A 126 9.79 10.46 10.57
CA ILE A 126 9.15 11.42 11.47
C ILE A 126 8.05 12.21 10.75
N ALA A 127 8.32 12.67 9.52
CA ALA A 127 7.34 13.42 8.73
C ALA A 127 6.14 12.57 8.32
N GLU A 128 6.36 11.32 7.89
CA GLU A 128 5.29 10.41 7.50
C GLU A 128 4.40 10.03 8.69
N ALA A 129 4.99 9.75 9.86
CA ALA A 129 4.22 9.48 11.08
C ALA A 129 3.36 10.68 11.49
N ALA A 130 3.91 11.89 11.39
CA ALA A 130 3.17 13.11 11.68
C ALA A 130 1.99 13.32 10.70
N LEU A 131 2.21 13.09 9.41
CA LEU A 131 1.17 13.17 8.38
C LEU A 131 0.07 12.12 8.58
N ALA A 132 0.41 10.93 9.07
CA ALA A 132 -0.59 9.90 9.40
C ALA A 132 -1.55 10.37 10.50
N GLU A 133 -1.05 11.02 11.56
CA GLU A 133 -1.89 11.61 12.61
C GLU A 133 -2.73 12.79 12.11
N ALA A 134 -2.19 13.61 11.21
CA ALA A 134 -2.96 14.67 10.55
C ALA A 134 -4.10 14.09 9.69
N LYS A 135 -3.86 13.01 8.95
CA LYS A 135 -4.92 12.29 8.20
C LYS A 135 -5.98 11.72 9.12
N LYS A 136 -5.62 11.14 10.28
CA LYS A 136 -6.58 10.68 11.29
C LYS A 136 -7.45 11.82 11.81
N LYS A 137 -6.84 12.99 12.11
CA LYS A 137 -7.59 14.19 12.50
C LYS A 137 -8.61 14.58 11.43
N ILE A 138 -8.21 14.63 10.15
CA ILE A 138 -9.11 14.96 9.03
C ILE A 138 -10.26 13.96 8.95
N LYS A 139 -9.98 12.65 9.04
CA LYS A 139 -11.02 11.60 9.02
C LYS A 139 -12.03 11.76 10.16
N ASN A 140 -11.56 12.11 11.36
CA ASN A 140 -12.44 12.31 12.52
C ASN A 140 -13.32 13.57 12.36
N VAL A 141 -12.79 14.63 11.74
CA VAL A 141 -13.55 15.86 11.46
C VAL A 141 -14.60 15.62 10.36
N LEU A 142 -14.23 14.91 9.30
CA LEU A 142 -15.15 14.56 8.20
C LEU A 142 -16.20 13.50 8.61
N GLY A 143 -15.94 12.74 9.66
CA GLY A 143 -16.81 11.68 10.17
C GLY A 143 -17.91 12.12 11.17
N GLY A 144 -17.96 13.41 11.56
CA GLY A 144 -19.10 14.05 12.22
C GLY A 144 -19.66 13.43 13.52
N GLY A 145 -19.25 13.99 14.67
CA GLY A 145 -20.16 14.31 15.78
C GLY A 145 -20.65 13.17 16.71
N GLY A 146 -19.98 13.00 17.84
CA GLY A 146 -20.49 12.20 18.96
C GLY A 146 -19.59 12.26 20.19
N SER A 147 -19.71 13.32 20.98
CA SER A 147 -19.12 13.39 22.33
C SER A 147 -20.00 12.59 23.30
N SER A 148 -19.47 11.49 23.85
CA SER A 148 -19.57 11.26 25.30
C SER A 148 -18.43 10.37 25.78
N SER A 149 -17.74 10.88 26.79
CA SER A 149 -16.70 10.22 27.56
C SER A 149 -17.26 9.08 28.41
N SER A 150 -16.57 7.94 28.38
CA SER A 150 -16.42 7.06 29.54
C SER A 150 -15.13 6.28 29.35
N GLY A 151 -14.27 6.32 30.37
CA GLY A 151 -12.94 5.74 30.33
C GLY A 151 -12.95 4.21 30.23
N GLY A 152 -11.84 3.70 29.73
CA GLY A 152 -11.58 2.27 29.63
C GLY A 152 -10.31 2.03 28.84
N SER A 153 -9.23 1.78 29.58
CA SER A 153 -8.02 1.03 29.23
C SER A 153 -7.50 1.05 27.78
N GLU A 154 -6.20 1.39 27.69
CA GLU A 154 -5.26 0.66 26.84
C GLU A 154 -5.62 -0.83 26.82
N GLY A 155 -6.14 -1.26 25.68
CA GLY A 155 -6.76 -2.55 25.52
C GLY A 155 -7.46 -2.61 24.18
N GLY A 156 -6.77 -2.17 23.12
CA GLY A 156 -7.13 -2.57 21.77
C GLY A 156 -6.89 -4.07 21.68
N SER A 157 -7.87 -4.85 22.15
CA SER A 157 -7.97 -6.28 21.93
C SER A 157 -8.08 -6.48 20.43
N GLY A 158 -6.92 -6.57 19.75
CA GLY A 158 -6.86 -7.47 18.61
C GLY A 158 -7.36 -8.80 19.14
N SER A 159 -8.45 -9.31 18.56
CA SER A 159 -8.93 -10.60 19.02
C SER A 159 -7.79 -11.58 18.81
N LYS A 160 -7.37 -12.29 19.87
CA LYS A 160 -6.44 -13.41 19.70
C LYS A 160 -6.99 -14.42 18.69
N ASP A 161 -8.31 -14.43 18.49
CA ASP A 161 -9.01 -15.31 17.54
C ASP A 161 -8.64 -15.02 16.07
N ASP A 162 -8.13 -13.83 15.74
CA ASP A 162 -7.68 -13.53 14.37
C ASP A 162 -6.25 -14.05 14.09
N VAL A 163 -5.49 -14.39 15.14
CA VAL A 163 -4.19 -15.07 15.01
C VAL A 163 -4.43 -16.57 14.97
N ILE A 164 -3.99 -17.20 13.89
CA ILE A 164 -4.23 -18.63 13.68
C ILE A 164 -3.10 -19.42 14.37
N GLU A 165 -3.46 -20.27 15.31
CA GLU A 165 -2.50 -21.17 15.95
C GLU A 165 -2.05 -22.26 14.96
N LEU A 166 -0.75 -22.31 14.73
CA LEU A 166 -0.10 -23.25 13.83
C LEU A 166 0.65 -24.31 14.62
N THR A 167 0.57 -25.53 14.11
CA THR A 167 1.21 -26.74 14.65
C THR A 167 1.85 -27.49 13.50
N ASP A 168 2.77 -28.43 13.79
CA ASP A 168 3.37 -29.28 12.75
C ASP A 168 2.29 -30.01 11.90
N ALA A 169 1.15 -30.36 12.51
CA ALA A 169 0.08 -31.10 11.86
C ALA A 169 -0.81 -30.27 10.93
N ASN A 170 -0.95 -28.96 11.17
CA ASN A 170 -1.84 -28.09 10.39
C ASN A 170 -1.10 -27.13 9.44
N PHE A 171 0.21 -26.94 9.62
CA PHE A 171 1.00 -25.94 8.90
C PHE A 171 0.93 -26.13 7.38
N ASP A 172 1.19 -27.35 6.89
CA ASP A 172 1.24 -27.62 5.45
C ASP A 172 -0.14 -27.37 4.81
N LYS A 173 -1.22 -27.75 5.49
CA LYS A 173 -2.59 -27.54 5.01
C LYS A 173 -3.03 -26.07 5.05
N LEU A 174 -2.72 -25.36 6.13
CA LEU A 174 -3.20 -24.00 6.33
C LEU A 174 -2.33 -22.96 5.63
N VAL A 175 -1.02 -23.17 5.61
CA VAL A 175 -0.05 -22.21 5.05
C VAL A 175 0.34 -22.61 3.63
N LEU A 176 0.93 -23.79 3.42
CA LEU A 176 1.52 -24.16 2.13
C LEU A 176 0.48 -24.46 1.03
N GLN A 177 -0.67 -25.03 1.40
CA GLN A 177 -1.78 -25.33 0.47
C GLN A 177 -2.79 -24.18 0.36
N SER A 178 -2.54 -23.04 0.99
CA SER A 178 -3.41 -21.86 0.93
C SER A 178 -3.02 -20.97 -0.24
N GLU A 179 -4.00 -20.42 -0.95
CA GLU A 179 -3.78 -19.37 -1.95
C GLU A 179 -3.47 -18.00 -1.31
N ASP A 180 -3.88 -17.78 -0.06
CA ASP A 180 -3.63 -16.52 0.65
C ASP A 180 -2.16 -16.34 1.05
N ALA A 181 -1.71 -15.09 1.19
CA ALA A 181 -0.41 -14.77 1.77
C ALA A 181 -0.42 -14.97 3.29
N TRP A 182 0.70 -15.40 3.86
CA TRP A 182 0.83 -15.66 5.29
C TRP A 182 2.05 -14.98 5.91
N LEU A 183 1.86 -14.46 7.12
CA LEU A 183 2.93 -14.13 8.04
C LEU A 183 2.87 -15.10 9.21
N VAL A 184 3.99 -15.75 9.54
CA VAL A 184 4.05 -16.72 10.64
C VAL A 184 5.10 -16.32 11.66
N GLU A 185 4.67 -16.11 12.90
CA GLU A 185 5.54 -15.92 14.05
C GLU A 185 5.94 -17.28 14.65
N PHE A 186 7.24 -17.56 14.70
CA PHE A 186 7.83 -18.64 15.47
C PHE A 186 8.25 -18.08 16.83
N TYR A 187 7.58 -18.51 17.89
CA TYR A 187 7.74 -17.95 19.23
C TYR A 187 8.07 -19.02 20.29
N ALA A 188 8.48 -18.53 21.47
CA ALA A 188 8.58 -19.33 22.68
C ALA A 188 7.78 -18.67 23.82
N PRO A 189 7.00 -19.43 24.60
CA PRO A 189 6.04 -18.89 25.57
C PRO A 189 6.71 -18.16 26.75
N TRP A 190 7.99 -18.47 27.02
CA TRP A 190 8.78 -17.82 28.07
C TRP A 190 9.56 -16.59 27.57
N CYS A 191 9.66 -16.34 26.26
CA CYS A 191 10.46 -15.26 25.71
C CYS A 191 9.77 -13.89 25.89
N GLY A 192 10.45 -12.95 26.57
CA GLY A 192 9.93 -11.60 26.82
C GLY A 192 9.67 -10.80 25.54
N HIS A 193 10.52 -10.93 24.52
CA HIS A 193 10.31 -10.26 23.23
C HIS A 193 9.07 -10.78 22.48
N CYS A 194 8.78 -12.09 22.58
CA CYS A 194 7.56 -12.68 22.00
C CYS A 194 6.31 -12.17 22.74
N LYS A 195 6.36 -12.13 24.08
CA LYS A 195 5.25 -11.58 24.89
C LYS A 195 4.95 -10.12 24.55
N ASN A 196 5.98 -9.33 24.27
CA ASN A 196 5.82 -7.93 23.85
C ASN A 196 5.28 -7.80 22.41
N LEU A 197 5.60 -8.74 21.51
CA LEU A 197 5.10 -8.76 20.14
C LEU A 197 3.64 -9.21 20.04
N ALA A 198 3.22 -10.18 20.87
CA ALA A 198 1.88 -10.77 20.85
C ALA A 198 0.71 -9.76 20.73
N PRO A 199 0.62 -8.67 21.53
CA PRO A 199 -0.47 -7.70 21.36
C PRO A 199 -0.41 -6.96 20.03
N HIS A 200 0.80 -6.69 19.51
CA HIS A 200 0.98 -6.06 18.22
C HIS A 200 0.61 -7.00 17.06
N TRP A 201 0.99 -8.27 17.18
CA TRP A 201 0.68 -9.34 16.23
C TRP A 201 -0.82 -9.57 16.10
N ALA A 202 -1.53 -9.68 17.23
CA ALA A 202 -2.99 -9.83 17.25
C ALA A 202 -3.71 -8.66 16.59
N ARG A 203 -3.26 -7.43 16.86
CA ARG A 203 -3.82 -6.25 16.21
C ARG A 203 -3.54 -6.22 14.70
N ALA A 204 -2.31 -6.57 14.29
CA ALA A 204 -1.98 -6.67 12.88
C ALA A 204 -2.83 -7.74 12.17
N ALA A 205 -3.13 -8.86 12.84
CA ALA A 205 -3.96 -9.94 12.30
C ALA A 205 -5.38 -9.45 12.02
N THR A 206 -5.97 -8.69 12.94
CA THR A 206 -7.27 -8.05 12.75
C THR A 206 -7.24 -7.04 11.59
N GLU A 207 -6.20 -6.21 11.48
CA GLU A 207 -6.09 -5.17 10.44
C GLU A 207 -5.81 -5.74 9.03
N LEU A 208 -5.13 -6.88 8.94
CA LEU A 208 -4.77 -7.54 7.67
C LEU A 208 -5.79 -8.58 7.18
N LYS A 209 -6.89 -8.76 7.91
CA LYS A 209 -7.92 -9.74 7.60
C LYS A 209 -8.42 -9.62 6.15
N GLY A 210 -8.40 -10.75 5.44
CA GLY A 210 -8.78 -10.84 4.03
C GLY A 210 -7.69 -10.43 3.02
N LYS A 211 -6.49 -10.08 3.48
CA LYS A 211 -5.32 -9.81 2.62
C LYS A 211 -4.14 -10.71 2.97
N VAL A 212 -3.70 -10.67 4.23
CA VAL A 212 -2.59 -11.48 4.75
C VAL A 212 -3.04 -12.16 6.04
N LYS A 213 -2.88 -13.48 6.13
CA LYS A 213 -3.19 -14.25 7.33
C LYS A 213 -2.01 -14.25 8.28
N LEU A 214 -2.26 -14.09 9.57
CA LEU A 214 -1.22 -14.14 10.59
C LEU A 214 -1.35 -15.42 11.41
N GLY A 215 -0.27 -16.20 11.43
CA GLY A 215 -0.14 -17.41 12.22
C GLY A 215 0.87 -17.25 13.35
N ALA A 216 0.71 -18.05 14.40
CA ALA A 216 1.69 -18.17 15.48
C ALA A 216 1.96 -19.65 15.76
N LEU A 217 3.23 -20.03 15.85
CA LEU A 217 3.69 -21.39 16.09
C LEU A 217 4.65 -21.43 17.28
N ASP A 218 4.31 -22.20 18.31
CA ASP A 218 5.21 -22.44 19.44
C ASP A 218 6.34 -23.40 19.01
N ALA A 219 7.48 -22.81 18.69
CA ALA A 219 8.64 -23.53 18.18
C ALA A 219 9.37 -24.35 19.26
N THR A 220 9.00 -24.19 20.54
CA THR A 220 9.55 -25.03 21.63
C THR A 220 8.93 -26.43 21.63
N VAL A 221 7.70 -26.54 21.14
CA VAL A 221 6.97 -27.80 20.98
C VAL A 221 7.13 -28.33 19.55
N HIS A 222 7.06 -27.44 18.55
CA HIS A 222 7.04 -27.78 17.12
C HIS A 222 8.42 -27.63 16.45
N GLN A 223 9.39 -28.43 16.92
CA GLN A 223 10.80 -28.31 16.51
C GLN A 223 11.08 -28.71 15.06
N GLN A 224 10.20 -29.51 14.44
CA GLN A 224 10.33 -29.88 13.03
C GLN A 224 10.24 -28.65 12.13
N LYS A 225 9.19 -27.83 12.30
CA LYS A 225 9.02 -26.59 11.55
C LYS A 225 10.09 -25.55 11.87
N MET A 226 10.59 -25.53 13.11
CA MET A 226 11.72 -24.69 13.51
C MET A 226 12.98 -25.01 12.68
N SER A 227 13.31 -26.30 12.55
CA SER A 227 14.48 -26.75 11.78
C SER A 227 14.28 -26.56 10.27
N GLU A 228 13.08 -26.86 9.77
CA GLU A 228 12.72 -26.71 8.35
C GLU A 228 12.90 -25.29 7.84
N TYR A 229 12.48 -24.27 8.61
CA TYR A 229 12.59 -22.87 8.23
C TYR A 229 13.81 -22.14 8.81
N GLY A 230 14.78 -22.89 9.36
CA GLY A 230 16.06 -22.35 9.85
C GLY A 230 15.89 -21.34 10.99
N VAL A 231 14.94 -21.53 11.89
CA VAL A 231 14.68 -20.63 13.02
C VAL A 231 15.73 -20.87 14.10
N GLN A 232 16.54 -19.84 14.38
CA GLN A 232 17.66 -19.92 15.35
C GLN A 232 17.42 -19.16 16.65
N GLY A 233 16.34 -18.37 16.73
CA GLY A 233 16.02 -17.54 17.88
C GLY A 233 14.57 -17.07 17.85
N PHE A 234 14.13 -16.38 18.91
CA PHE A 234 12.73 -15.98 19.06
C PHE A 234 12.57 -14.49 19.42
N PRO A 235 11.56 -13.79 18.88
CA PRO A 235 10.67 -14.24 17.82
C PRO A 235 11.37 -14.18 16.45
N THR A 236 11.12 -15.18 15.59
CA THR A 236 11.45 -15.14 14.16
C THR A 236 10.14 -15.11 13.39
N ILE A 237 10.02 -14.23 12.41
CA ILE A 237 8.82 -14.11 11.59
C ILE A 237 9.20 -14.44 10.15
N LYS A 238 8.41 -15.30 9.52
CA LYS A 238 8.57 -15.69 8.10
C LYS A 238 7.34 -15.27 7.31
N TYR A 239 7.56 -14.85 6.08
CA TYR A 239 6.52 -14.49 5.12
C TYR A 239 6.42 -15.55 4.02
N PHE A 240 5.19 -15.92 3.69
CA PHE A 240 4.85 -16.89 2.66
C PHE A 240 3.96 -16.19 1.62
N PRO A 241 4.47 -15.95 0.40
CA PRO A 241 3.73 -15.27 -0.68
C PRO A 241 2.40 -15.93 -1.02
N ALA A 242 1.45 -15.16 -1.57
CA ALA A 242 0.19 -15.69 -2.10
C ALA A 242 0.43 -16.63 -3.31
N GLY A 243 -0.55 -17.47 -3.62
CA GLY A 243 -0.47 -18.46 -4.70
C GLY A 243 0.29 -19.74 -4.31
N THR A 244 0.82 -20.44 -5.32
CA THR A 244 1.59 -21.67 -5.17
C THR A 244 2.85 -21.43 -4.32
N LYS A 245 2.88 -21.99 -3.11
CA LYS A 245 4.01 -21.85 -2.19
C LYS A 245 4.95 -23.05 -2.30
N ASP A 246 6.24 -22.75 -2.45
CA ASP A 246 7.29 -23.73 -2.24
C ASP A 246 7.72 -23.73 -0.76
N ARG A 247 8.11 -24.91 -0.27
CA ARG A 247 8.62 -25.13 1.09
C ARG A 247 9.88 -24.31 1.37
N ASN A 248 10.66 -23.97 0.34
CA ASN A 248 11.85 -23.12 0.45
C ASN A 248 11.61 -21.64 0.09
N GLY A 249 10.39 -21.28 -0.31
CA GLY A 249 10.06 -19.93 -0.77
C GLY A 249 9.70 -18.94 0.36
N ALA A 250 9.95 -19.31 1.63
CA ALA A 250 9.65 -18.46 2.76
C ALA A 250 10.69 -17.33 2.90
N GLU A 251 10.24 -16.09 2.98
CA GLU A 251 11.09 -14.91 3.15
C GLU A 251 11.20 -14.51 4.62
N ASP A 252 12.33 -13.92 5.01
CA ASP A 252 12.50 -13.36 6.34
C ASP A 252 11.79 -12.00 6.47
N TYR A 253 10.99 -11.85 7.52
CA TYR A 253 10.44 -10.56 7.91
C TYR A 253 11.54 -9.69 8.54
N ASN A 254 11.78 -8.53 7.94
CA ASN A 254 12.81 -7.59 8.36
C ASN A 254 12.24 -6.21 8.78
N GLY A 255 10.93 -6.12 9.00
CA GLY A 255 10.26 -4.90 9.45
C GLY A 255 10.27 -4.67 10.96
N GLY A 256 9.61 -3.60 11.40
CA GLY A 256 9.46 -3.25 12.82
C GLY A 256 8.45 -4.13 13.56
N ARG A 257 8.48 -4.13 14.90
CA ARG A 257 7.61 -5.03 15.71
C ARG A 257 6.32 -4.38 16.20
N THR A 258 6.00 -3.18 15.71
CA THR A 258 4.71 -2.53 16.02
C THR A 258 3.64 -3.00 15.04
N SER A 259 2.37 -2.92 15.43
CA SER A 259 1.26 -3.32 14.56
C SER A 259 1.28 -2.57 13.22
N SER A 260 1.60 -1.27 13.23
CA SER A 260 1.69 -0.48 12.00
C SER A 260 2.82 -0.93 11.08
N ASP A 261 3.99 -1.26 11.64
CA ASP A 261 5.12 -1.71 10.83
C ASP A 261 4.83 -3.08 10.19
N ILE A 262 4.21 -3.98 10.95
CA ILE A 262 3.80 -5.30 10.46
C ILE A 262 2.75 -5.14 9.37
N VAL A 263 1.71 -4.32 9.59
CA VAL A 263 0.65 -4.07 8.61
C VAL A 263 1.20 -3.46 7.34
N ASN A 264 2.03 -2.41 7.44
CA ASN A 264 2.58 -1.74 6.26
C ASN A 264 3.49 -2.68 5.46
N TRP A 265 4.41 -3.36 6.13
CA TRP A 265 5.32 -4.31 5.48
C TRP A 265 4.54 -5.44 4.79
N ALA A 266 3.54 -6.01 5.48
CA ALA A 266 2.72 -7.08 4.94
C ALA A 266 1.90 -6.61 3.73
N LEU A 267 1.35 -5.40 3.76
CA LEU A 267 0.61 -4.83 2.64
C LEU A 267 1.52 -4.54 1.45
N ASP A 268 2.72 -4.01 1.69
CA ASP A 268 3.68 -3.74 0.61
C ASP A 268 4.06 -5.04 -0.10
N LYS A 269 4.48 -6.07 0.67
CA LYS A 269 4.78 -7.40 0.16
C LYS A 269 3.60 -8.07 -0.53
N TYR A 270 2.43 -8.04 0.09
CA TYR A 270 1.21 -8.55 -0.51
C TYR A 270 0.94 -7.91 -1.88
N THR A 271 1.26 -6.62 -2.05
CA THR A 271 1.06 -5.94 -3.33
C THR A 271 2.15 -6.21 -4.37
N GLU A 272 3.35 -6.62 -3.96
CA GLU A 272 4.41 -7.10 -4.85
C GLU A 272 4.06 -8.46 -5.43
N ASP A 273 3.52 -9.35 -4.58
CA ASP A 273 3.21 -10.75 -4.91
C ASP A 273 1.87 -10.96 -5.62
N ILE A 274 1.10 -9.89 -5.87
CA ILE A 274 -0.12 -10.03 -6.68
C ILE A 274 0.31 -10.57 -8.05
N PRO A 275 -0.19 -11.75 -8.47
CA PRO A 275 0.18 -12.31 -9.75
C PRO A 275 -0.27 -11.36 -10.87
N SER A 276 0.53 -11.29 -11.92
CA SER A 276 0.15 -10.56 -13.11
C SER A 276 -1.16 -11.14 -13.64
N PRO A 277 -2.16 -10.30 -14.00
CA PRO A 277 -3.39 -10.81 -14.56
C PRO A 277 -3.11 -11.51 -15.89
N GLU A 278 -3.84 -12.59 -16.12
CA GLU A 278 -3.83 -13.28 -17.40
C GLU A 278 -4.65 -12.48 -18.42
N ILE A 279 -4.09 -12.31 -19.62
CA ILE A 279 -4.77 -11.65 -20.74
C ILE A 279 -5.48 -12.73 -21.56
N VAL A 280 -6.75 -13.00 -21.22
CA VAL A 280 -7.48 -14.16 -21.74
C VAL A 280 -8.20 -13.82 -23.05
N GLN A 281 -8.13 -14.71 -24.03
CA GLN A 281 -8.92 -14.58 -25.25
C GLN A 281 -10.39 -14.88 -24.96
N LEU A 282 -11.29 -14.01 -25.40
CA LEU A 282 -12.73 -14.18 -25.28
C LEU A 282 -13.24 -15.20 -26.30
N THR A 283 -13.28 -16.46 -25.89
CA THR A 283 -13.71 -17.60 -26.74
C THR A 283 -15.12 -18.09 -26.43
N THR A 284 -15.61 -17.87 -25.21
CA THR A 284 -16.94 -18.34 -24.77
C THR A 284 -17.55 -17.40 -23.74
N GLU A 285 -18.86 -17.52 -23.52
CA GLU A 285 -19.55 -16.80 -22.45
C GLU A 285 -19.02 -17.15 -21.05
N GLN A 286 -18.63 -18.41 -20.83
CA GLN A 286 -18.07 -18.84 -19.55
C GLN A 286 -16.74 -18.13 -19.25
N VAL A 287 -15.87 -18.01 -20.25
CA VAL A 287 -14.61 -17.23 -20.12
C VAL A 287 -14.91 -15.78 -19.76
N ALA A 288 -15.89 -15.15 -20.41
CA ALA A 288 -16.28 -13.77 -20.10
C ALA A 288 -16.71 -13.62 -18.62
N ARG A 289 -17.51 -14.57 -18.12
CA ARG A 289 -18.01 -14.58 -16.75
C ARG A 289 -16.88 -14.78 -15.74
N ASP A 290 -16.05 -15.80 -15.94
CA ASP A 290 -14.97 -16.14 -15.02
C ASP A 290 -13.93 -15.02 -14.92
N THR A 291 -13.60 -14.37 -16.04
CA THR A 291 -12.62 -13.29 -16.08
C THR A 291 -13.16 -11.98 -15.52
N CYS A 292 -14.45 -11.65 -15.71
CA CYS A 292 -14.94 -10.30 -15.48
C CYS A 292 -16.11 -10.14 -14.49
N GLU A 293 -16.95 -11.15 -14.25
CA GLU A 293 -18.20 -10.98 -13.48
C GLU A 293 -17.96 -10.57 -12.02
N LYS A 294 -16.91 -11.11 -11.41
CA LYS A 294 -16.53 -10.80 -10.01
C LYS A 294 -15.60 -9.60 -9.89
N LYS A 295 -15.11 -9.04 -11.00
CA LYS A 295 -14.11 -7.97 -11.01
C LYS A 295 -14.76 -6.58 -10.95
N PRO A 296 -14.07 -5.55 -10.40
CA PRO A 296 -14.62 -4.18 -10.34
C PRO A 296 -14.80 -3.54 -11.72
N LEU A 297 -13.88 -3.83 -12.65
CA LEU A 297 -13.91 -3.41 -14.04
C LEU A 297 -13.36 -4.56 -14.91
N CYS A 298 -13.79 -4.58 -16.17
CA CYS A 298 -13.37 -5.51 -17.21
C CYS A 298 -12.80 -4.72 -18.37
N VAL A 299 -11.51 -4.86 -18.65
CA VAL A 299 -10.83 -4.30 -19.82
C VAL A 299 -11.05 -5.26 -20.98
N VAL A 300 -11.71 -4.78 -22.03
CA VAL A 300 -12.01 -5.55 -23.24
C VAL A 300 -11.29 -4.90 -24.41
N SER A 301 -10.35 -5.62 -25.00
CA SER A 301 -9.58 -5.15 -26.15
C SER A 301 -9.99 -5.89 -27.41
N VAL A 302 -10.23 -5.18 -28.50
CA VAL A 302 -10.51 -5.75 -29.81
C VAL A 302 -9.30 -5.51 -30.69
N LEU A 303 -8.57 -6.57 -31.00
CA LEU A 303 -7.33 -6.51 -31.77
C LEU A 303 -7.62 -6.73 -33.27
N PRO A 304 -6.78 -6.23 -34.18
CA PRO A 304 -6.98 -6.44 -35.60
C PRO A 304 -7.05 -7.92 -35.97
N HIS A 305 -7.76 -8.22 -37.07
CA HIS A 305 -7.84 -9.56 -37.62
C HIS A 305 -6.44 -10.11 -37.95
N ILE A 306 -6.25 -11.42 -37.83
CA ILE A 306 -4.90 -12.02 -37.98
C ILE A 306 -4.33 -11.80 -39.39
N LEU A 307 -5.18 -11.72 -40.41
CA LEU A 307 -4.76 -11.42 -41.79
C LEU A 307 -4.25 -9.98 -41.96
N ASP A 308 -4.69 -9.05 -41.12
CA ASP A 308 -4.26 -7.65 -41.16
C ASP A 308 -3.00 -7.39 -40.30
N CYS A 309 -2.79 -8.22 -39.27
CA CYS A 309 -1.80 -7.97 -38.22
C CYS A 309 -0.84 -9.12 -37.94
N ASN A 310 -0.93 -10.28 -38.61
CA ASN A 310 -0.07 -11.45 -38.38
C ASN A 310 0.17 -11.82 -36.89
N ALA A 311 0.96 -12.85 -36.62
CA ALA A 311 1.22 -13.30 -35.26
C ALA A 311 2.13 -12.32 -34.51
N GLU A 312 3.13 -11.76 -35.20
CA GLU A 312 4.08 -10.83 -34.58
C GLU A 312 3.39 -9.55 -34.11
N CYS A 313 2.57 -8.90 -34.97
CA CYS A 313 1.88 -7.68 -34.56
C CYS A 313 0.82 -7.95 -33.49
N ARG A 314 0.11 -9.10 -33.52
CA ARG A 314 -0.82 -9.49 -32.44
C ARG A 314 -0.10 -9.65 -31.11
N ASN A 315 1.03 -10.36 -31.10
CA ASN A 315 1.83 -10.56 -29.89
C ASN A 315 2.33 -9.23 -29.31
N ARG A 316 2.72 -8.26 -30.14
CA ARG A 316 3.07 -6.90 -29.66
C ARG A 316 1.92 -6.22 -28.92
N TYR A 317 0.68 -6.38 -29.37
CA TYR A 317 -0.48 -5.85 -28.63
C TYR A 317 -0.72 -6.60 -27.33
N LEU A 318 -0.62 -7.93 -27.33
CA LEU A 318 -0.73 -8.74 -26.12
C LEU A 318 0.33 -8.39 -25.09
N GLU A 319 1.57 -8.10 -25.50
CA GLU A 319 2.64 -7.61 -24.63
C GLU A 319 2.31 -6.25 -23.99
N ILE A 320 1.71 -5.33 -24.76
CA ILE A 320 1.23 -4.04 -24.23
C ILE A 320 0.15 -4.28 -23.18
N LEU A 321 -0.82 -5.14 -23.47
CA LEU A 321 -1.89 -5.50 -22.54
C LEU A 321 -1.33 -6.17 -21.28
N GLN A 322 -0.37 -7.08 -21.41
CA GLN A 322 0.30 -7.73 -20.28
C GLN A 322 1.06 -6.72 -19.41
N THR A 323 1.76 -5.77 -20.04
CA THR A 323 2.47 -4.68 -19.35
C THR A 323 1.49 -3.82 -18.56
N MET A 324 0.34 -3.47 -19.14
CA MET A 324 -0.69 -2.69 -18.47
C MET A 324 -1.40 -3.51 -17.38
N GLY A 325 -1.61 -4.79 -17.62
CA GLY A 325 -2.12 -5.76 -16.66
C GLY A 325 -1.29 -5.78 -15.39
N ASP A 326 0.03 -5.97 -15.51
CA ASP A 326 0.95 -5.94 -14.35
C ASP A 326 0.93 -4.57 -13.65
N LYS A 327 0.98 -3.47 -14.41
CA LYS A 327 0.93 -2.11 -13.84
C LYS A 327 -0.32 -1.85 -13.00
N TYR A 328 -1.47 -2.38 -13.43
CA TYR A 328 -2.77 -2.18 -12.77
C TYR A 328 -3.22 -3.39 -11.95
N LYS A 329 -2.38 -4.40 -11.70
CA LYS A 329 -2.75 -5.64 -10.99
C LYS A 329 -3.38 -5.40 -9.61
N LYS A 330 -2.94 -4.35 -8.91
CA LYS A 330 -3.50 -3.92 -7.61
C LYS A 330 -4.98 -3.49 -7.68
N LYS A 331 -5.52 -3.25 -8.88
CA LYS A 331 -6.93 -2.88 -9.11
C LYS A 331 -7.85 -4.07 -9.28
N ASP A 332 -7.30 -5.28 -9.40
CA ASP A 332 -8.04 -6.53 -9.60
C ASP A 332 -9.04 -6.44 -10.76
N TRP A 333 -8.62 -5.89 -11.90
CA TRP A 333 -9.47 -5.81 -13.10
C TRP A 333 -9.38 -7.10 -13.91
N GLY A 334 -10.48 -7.45 -14.58
CA GLY A 334 -10.48 -8.51 -15.59
C GLY A 334 -9.90 -8.00 -16.90
N TRP A 335 -9.17 -8.85 -17.63
CA TRP A 335 -8.54 -8.51 -18.90
C TRP A 335 -8.93 -9.53 -19.96
N LEU A 336 -9.65 -9.06 -20.98
CA LEU A 336 -10.09 -9.84 -22.12
C LEU A 336 -9.59 -9.21 -23.41
N TRP A 337 -9.30 -10.07 -24.38
CA TRP A 337 -9.12 -9.64 -25.76
C TRP A 337 -9.93 -10.51 -26.72
N THR A 338 -10.33 -9.94 -27.86
CA THR A 338 -10.95 -10.66 -28.97
C THR A 338 -10.38 -10.16 -30.29
N GLU A 339 -10.45 -10.99 -31.32
CA GLU A 339 -10.21 -10.56 -32.68
C GLU A 339 -11.37 -9.69 -33.18
N GLY A 340 -11.06 -8.66 -33.98
CA GLY A 340 -12.05 -7.80 -34.62
C GLY A 340 -12.95 -8.59 -35.55
N GLY A 341 -14.26 -8.44 -35.38
CA GLY A 341 -15.27 -9.17 -36.15
C GLY A 341 -15.67 -10.52 -35.53
N ALA A 342 -14.92 -11.04 -34.57
CA ALA A 342 -15.25 -12.31 -33.91
C ALA A 342 -16.43 -12.18 -32.91
N GLN A 343 -16.69 -10.98 -32.40
CA GLN A 343 -17.70 -10.72 -31.37
C GLN A 343 -18.59 -9.52 -31.74
N LEU A 344 -19.24 -9.57 -32.90
CA LEU A 344 -20.02 -8.45 -33.46
C LEU A 344 -21.07 -7.87 -32.51
N ASP A 345 -21.79 -8.72 -31.77
CA ASP A 345 -22.80 -8.29 -30.79
C ASP A 345 -22.15 -7.50 -29.64
N LEU A 346 -20.96 -7.92 -29.19
CA LEU A 346 -20.18 -7.23 -28.17
C LEU A 346 -19.68 -5.87 -28.66
N GLU A 347 -19.12 -5.86 -29.85
CA GLU A 347 -18.57 -4.66 -30.47
C GLU A 347 -19.65 -3.60 -30.67
N SER A 348 -20.80 -3.98 -31.24
CA SER A 348 -21.95 -3.09 -31.45
C SER A 348 -22.53 -2.54 -30.14
N THR A 349 -22.53 -3.35 -29.08
CA THR A 349 -23.05 -2.99 -27.77
C THR A 349 -22.13 -2.00 -27.04
N LEU A 350 -20.82 -2.13 -27.24
CA LEU A 350 -19.81 -1.24 -26.68
C LEU A 350 -19.42 -0.09 -27.61
N ASP A 351 -20.09 0.09 -28.75
CA ASP A 351 -19.74 1.07 -29.79
C ASP A 351 -18.25 0.98 -30.23
N ILE A 352 -17.75 -0.25 -30.33
CA ILE A 352 -16.43 -0.59 -30.86
C ILE A 352 -16.56 -0.91 -32.36
N GLY A 353 -15.52 -0.62 -33.16
CA GLY A 353 -15.43 -0.97 -34.57
C GLY A 353 -15.67 0.20 -35.55
N GLY A 354 -16.25 1.31 -35.10
CA GLY A 354 -16.49 2.48 -35.96
C GLY A 354 -15.23 3.22 -36.43
N PHE A 355 -14.11 3.10 -35.71
CA PHE A 355 -12.83 3.76 -36.01
C PHE A 355 -11.73 2.78 -36.46
N GLY A 356 -12.08 1.50 -36.66
CA GLY A 356 -11.12 0.42 -36.92
C GLY A 356 -10.51 -0.18 -35.64
N TYR A 357 -9.61 -1.14 -35.84
CA TYR A 357 -8.90 -1.86 -34.78
C TYR A 357 -7.41 -1.49 -34.79
N PRO A 358 -6.70 -1.53 -33.65
CA PRO A 358 -7.18 -1.99 -32.33
C PRO A 358 -8.08 -0.97 -31.60
N ALA A 359 -8.99 -1.49 -30.78
CA ALA A 359 -9.89 -0.70 -29.95
C ALA A 359 -9.97 -1.26 -28.52
N MET A 360 -10.36 -0.44 -27.55
CA MET A 360 -10.48 -0.85 -26.14
C MET A 360 -11.70 -0.20 -25.48
N ALA A 361 -12.43 -1.00 -24.72
CA ALA A 361 -13.46 -0.56 -23.79
C ALA A 361 -13.16 -1.05 -22.38
N VAL A 362 -13.54 -0.27 -21.37
CA VAL A 362 -13.55 -0.73 -19.98
C VAL A 362 -14.98 -0.72 -19.48
N VAL A 363 -15.46 -1.88 -19.06
CA VAL A 363 -16.85 -2.13 -18.68
C VAL A 363 -16.96 -2.34 -17.18
N ASN A 364 -17.94 -1.69 -16.57
CA ASN A 364 -18.41 -1.99 -15.22
C ASN A 364 -19.71 -2.80 -15.32
N LEU A 365 -19.61 -4.12 -15.11
CA LEU A 365 -20.75 -5.04 -15.24
C LEU A 365 -21.84 -4.80 -14.19
N LYS A 366 -21.50 -4.29 -13.00
CA LYS A 366 -22.47 -4.01 -11.94
C LYS A 366 -23.31 -2.76 -12.24
N LYS A 367 -22.69 -1.76 -12.86
CA LYS A 367 -23.34 -0.48 -13.22
C LYS A 367 -23.85 -0.45 -14.65
N MET A 368 -23.55 -1.48 -15.45
CA MET A 368 -23.81 -1.54 -16.89
C MET A 368 -23.38 -0.24 -17.61
N LYS A 369 -22.15 0.20 -17.31
CA LYS A 369 -21.51 1.36 -17.95
C LYS A 369 -20.19 0.95 -18.55
N TYR A 370 -19.82 1.56 -19.65
CA TYR A 370 -18.51 1.40 -20.25
C TYR A 370 -17.88 2.75 -20.57
N SER A 371 -16.58 2.74 -20.78
CA SER A 371 -15.80 3.86 -21.30
C SER A 371 -14.96 3.36 -22.46
N LEU A 372 -14.82 4.18 -23.50
CA LEU A 372 -14.03 3.85 -24.68
C LEU A 372 -12.68 4.57 -24.65
N LEU A 373 -11.63 3.86 -25.04
CA LEU A 373 -10.34 4.46 -25.31
C LEU A 373 -10.47 5.35 -26.55
N ARG A 374 -10.28 6.66 -26.37
CA ARG A 374 -10.28 7.65 -27.47
C ARG A 374 -8.86 8.06 -27.91
N GLY A 375 -7.86 7.70 -27.10
CA GLY A 375 -6.45 7.94 -27.40
C GLY A 375 -5.85 6.82 -28.27
N SER A 376 -4.53 6.86 -28.42
CA SER A 376 -3.81 5.81 -29.14
C SER A 376 -3.81 4.49 -28.37
N PHE A 377 -3.87 3.37 -29.09
CA PHE A 377 -3.64 2.04 -28.52
C PHE A 377 -2.13 1.81 -28.33
N SER A 378 -1.56 2.53 -27.37
CA SER A 378 -0.15 2.50 -27.00
C SER A 378 -0.01 2.38 -25.48
N LYS A 379 1.20 2.07 -24.99
CA LYS A 379 1.46 2.01 -23.54
C LYS A 379 1.04 3.31 -22.83
N ASP A 380 1.34 4.47 -23.41
CA ASP A 380 1.00 5.77 -22.81
C ASP A 380 -0.49 6.09 -22.93
N GLY A 381 -1.09 5.88 -24.10
CA GLY A 381 -2.52 6.15 -24.32
C GLY A 381 -3.43 5.27 -23.48
N ILE A 382 -3.12 3.97 -23.37
CA ILE A 382 -3.85 3.04 -22.50
C ILE A 382 -3.63 3.42 -21.04
N ASN A 383 -2.40 3.73 -20.64
CA ASN A 383 -2.11 4.13 -19.26
C ASN A 383 -2.85 5.40 -18.84
N GLU A 384 -2.88 6.43 -19.69
CA GLU A 384 -3.64 7.65 -19.41
C GLU A 384 -5.12 7.34 -19.20
N PHE A 385 -5.70 6.57 -20.12
CA PHE A 385 -7.10 6.15 -20.07
C PHE A 385 -7.45 5.35 -18.81
N LEU A 386 -6.68 4.31 -18.50
CA LEU A 386 -6.88 3.45 -17.32
C LEU A 386 -6.62 4.21 -16.01
N ARG A 387 -5.66 5.14 -16.00
CA ARG A 387 -5.41 6.01 -14.85
C ARG A 387 -6.62 6.88 -14.56
N ASP A 388 -7.19 7.52 -15.57
CA ASP A 388 -8.36 8.39 -15.40
C ASP A 388 -9.54 7.60 -14.84
N LEU A 389 -9.83 6.42 -15.40
CA LEU A 389 -10.87 5.52 -14.89
C LEU A 389 -10.62 5.11 -13.43
N SER A 390 -9.36 4.86 -13.05
CA SER A 390 -9.00 4.55 -11.66
C SER A 390 -9.32 5.68 -10.68
N PHE A 391 -9.38 6.92 -11.14
CA PHE A 391 -9.76 8.10 -10.36
C PHE A 391 -11.22 8.52 -10.56
N GLY A 392 -12.02 7.69 -11.26
CA GLY A 392 -13.41 8.02 -11.59
C GLY A 392 -13.56 9.18 -12.57
N ARG A 393 -12.49 9.49 -13.31
CA ARG A 393 -12.47 10.48 -14.40
C ARG A 393 -12.67 9.75 -15.72
N GLY A 394 -13.35 10.38 -16.67
CA GLY A 394 -13.59 9.80 -17.99
C GLY A 394 -15.07 9.78 -18.37
N HIS A 395 -15.32 9.87 -19.67
CA HIS A 395 -16.67 9.80 -20.22
C HIS A 395 -17.18 8.36 -20.19
N THR A 396 -18.27 8.12 -19.49
CA THR A 396 -18.93 6.82 -19.45
C THR A 396 -20.23 6.86 -20.23
N ALA A 397 -20.54 5.79 -20.94
CA ALA A 397 -21.79 5.55 -21.64
C ALA A 397 -22.51 4.34 -21.02
N PRO A 398 -23.87 4.33 -21.03
CA PRO A 398 -24.63 3.14 -20.64
C PRO A 398 -24.46 2.04 -21.68
N VAL A 399 -24.31 0.79 -21.22
CA VAL A 399 -24.30 -0.38 -22.12
C VAL A 399 -25.69 -0.52 -22.75
N LYS A 400 -25.75 -0.64 -24.09
CA LYS A 400 -27.02 -0.80 -24.81
C LYS A 400 -27.79 -2.02 -24.28
N GLY A 401 -29.09 -1.85 -24.03
CA GLY A 401 -29.94 -2.92 -23.51
C GLY A 401 -29.73 -3.31 -22.04
N ALA A 402 -28.79 -2.68 -21.32
CA ALA A 402 -28.50 -2.95 -19.90
C ALA A 402 -28.20 -4.42 -19.56
N ALA A 403 -27.76 -5.21 -20.55
CA ALA A 403 -27.28 -6.57 -20.38
C ALA A 403 -25.95 -6.76 -21.11
N LEU A 404 -25.17 -7.77 -20.70
CA LEU A 404 -24.04 -8.21 -21.51
C LEU A 404 -24.57 -8.81 -22.83
N PRO A 405 -23.96 -8.47 -23.97
CA PRO A 405 -24.35 -9.01 -25.26
C PRO A 405 -24.00 -10.50 -25.34
N LYS A 406 -24.62 -11.19 -26.29
CA LYS A 406 -24.32 -12.59 -26.56
C LYS A 406 -22.86 -12.72 -26.97
N ILE A 407 -22.15 -13.64 -26.31
CA ILE A 407 -20.78 -14.00 -26.69
C ILE A 407 -20.85 -15.19 -27.64
N HIS A 408 -20.23 -15.06 -28.80
CA HIS A 408 -20.11 -16.13 -29.77
C HIS A 408 -19.00 -17.08 -29.36
N THR A 409 -19.23 -18.38 -29.54
CA THR A 409 -18.18 -19.37 -29.38
C THR A 409 -17.24 -19.29 -30.56
N VAL A 410 -15.95 -19.07 -30.31
CA VAL A 410 -14.91 -19.01 -31.34
C VAL A 410 -13.74 -19.92 -30.97
N GLU A 411 -13.06 -20.43 -31.99
CA GLU A 411 -11.86 -21.24 -31.78
C GLU A 411 -10.74 -20.37 -31.18
N PRO A 412 -10.03 -20.86 -30.15
CA PRO A 412 -8.86 -20.17 -29.63
C PRO A 412 -7.82 -19.97 -30.72
N TRP A 413 -7.15 -18.81 -30.69
CA TRP A 413 -6.06 -18.54 -31.61
C TRP A 413 -4.92 -19.53 -31.36
N ASP A 414 -4.43 -20.16 -32.42
CA ASP A 414 -3.40 -21.20 -32.38
C ASP A 414 -1.97 -20.64 -32.23
N GLY A 415 -1.83 -19.32 -32.17
CA GLY A 415 -0.55 -18.62 -32.06
C GLY A 415 0.17 -18.41 -33.40
N LYS A 416 -0.47 -18.73 -34.54
CA LYS A 416 0.15 -18.64 -35.88
C LYS A 416 -0.48 -17.54 -36.74
N ASP A 417 0.16 -17.27 -37.87
CA ASP A 417 -0.37 -16.39 -38.90
C ASP A 417 -1.64 -16.98 -39.52
N GLY A 418 -2.55 -16.11 -39.95
CA GLY A 418 -3.74 -16.53 -40.69
C GLY A 418 -3.36 -17.08 -42.06
N GLN A 419 -4.05 -18.13 -42.49
CA GLN A 419 -4.00 -18.61 -43.86
C GLN A 419 -5.16 -17.98 -44.63
N LEU A 420 -4.87 -17.47 -45.83
CA LEU A 420 -5.96 -17.11 -46.74
C LEU A 420 -6.71 -18.38 -47.11
N PRO A 421 -8.05 -18.33 -47.25
CA PRO A 421 -8.79 -19.44 -47.82
C PRO A 421 -8.13 -19.82 -49.16
N GLU A 422 -7.89 -21.12 -49.40
CA GLU A 422 -7.56 -21.55 -50.76
C GLU A 422 -8.73 -21.11 -51.64
N GLU A 423 -8.45 -20.30 -52.66
CA GLU A 423 -9.44 -19.99 -53.68
C GLU A 423 -9.78 -21.33 -54.34
N GLU A 424 -10.95 -21.89 -54.04
CA GLU A 424 -11.50 -22.96 -54.84
C GLU A 424 -11.65 -22.38 -56.25
N ASP A 425 -10.87 -22.89 -57.20
CA ASP A 425 -11.01 -22.55 -58.62
C ASP A 425 -12.48 -22.77 -58.98
N ILE A 426 -13.23 -21.66 -59.11
CA ILE A 426 -14.63 -21.72 -59.49
C ILE A 426 -14.64 -22.36 -60.87
N ASP A 427 -15.14 -23.60 -60.95
CA ASP A 427 -15.25 -24.31 -62.21
C ASP A 427 -16.33 -23.62 -63.06
N LEU A 428 -15.88 -22.71 -63.92
CA LEU A 428 -16.74 -21.97 -64.84
C LEU A 428 -17.22 -22.84 -66.01
N SER A 429 -16.92 -24.14 -66.05
CA SER A 429 -17.40 -25.04 -67.10
C SER A 429 -18.91 -25.32 -67.05
N ASP A 430 -19.57 -25.03 -65.92
CA ASP A 430 -21.03 -25.12 -65.74
C ASP A 430 -21.78 -23.83 -66.13
N VAL A 431 -21.09 -22.80 -66.61
CA VAL A 431 -21.72 -21.56 -67.10
C VAL A 431 -22.05 -21.71 -68.58
N ASP A 432 -23.21 -22.30 -68.87
CA ASP A 432 -23.81 -22.25 -70.21
C ASP A 432 -24.19 -20.79 -70.54
N LEU A 433 -23.35 -20.13 -71.33
CA LEU A 433 -23.70 -18.86 -71.96
C LEU A 433 -24.68 -19.17 -73.11
N ASP A 434 -25.97 -19.00 -72.85
CA ASP A 434 -26.99 -19.00 -73.91
C ASP A 434 -26.66 -17.88 -74.92
N GLU A 435 -25.99 -18.22 -76.02
CA GLU A 435 -25.84 -17.37 -77.21
C GLU A 435 -27.20 -17.18 -77.89
N LYS A 436 -28.10 -16.39 -77.31
CA LYS A 436 -29.22 -15.75 -78.02
C LYS A 436 -29.55 -14.42 -77.38
N ASP A 437 -29.10 -13.35 -78.01
CA ASP A 437 -29.95 -12.23 -78.43
C ASP A 437 -29.13 -11.33 -79.37
N GLU A 438 -28.90 -11.83 -80.59
CA GLU A 438 -28.84 -10.94 -81.74
C GLU A 438 -30.26 -10.42 -81.97
N LEU A 439 -30.45 -9.10 -81.90
CA LEU A 439 -31.33 -8.32 -82.78
C LEU A 439 -31.05 -6.81 -82.66
#